data_AF-A0A431WMF9-F1
#
_entry.id   AF-A0A431WMF9-F1
#
_cell.length_a   1.000
_cell.length_b   1.000
_cell.length_c   1.000
_cell.angle_alpha   90.00
_cell.angle_beta   90.00
_cell.angle_gamma   90.00
#
_symmetry.space_group_name_H-M   'P 1'
#
loop_
_entity.id
_entity.type
_entity.pdbx_description
1 polymer ?
#
loop_
_entity_poly.entity_id
_entity_poly.type
_entity_poly.pdbx_seq_one_letter_code
_entity_poly.pdbx_strand_id
1 'polypeptide(L)'
;MKSIAIIGASGYTGAQITSLINADENLMIQGLYVSENSLDKGKPLSDLYPSYSHISLSLSPLCDDAKMLIVEQADAVVLATDHAVSLHLAAWFYQKGLTVFDLSGAYRFSDVEQYPKWYGFNHEYQDVLCDAVYGLAEWNSEQIASSKMIAVPGCYPTASLTALKPISTFLTDAFPVINAVSGVTGAGRKAQLHTSFCEVSLTPYGVLGHRHQPEIATQLGQEVIFTPHLGNFKRGILATITVQLKPGITEADVAAAYAVYDDAPLITVKQNQFPRIDDVVNTPNCHLGWKFDPETHYLVVASAIDNLMKGAASQAHQCIKIHFNY
;
A
#
# COMPACT_ATOMS: atom_id res chain seq x y z
N MET A 1 -9.58 -8.86 -21.90
CA MET A 1 -9.25 -9.09 -20.49
C MET A 1 -7.74 -9.23 -20.36
N LYS A 2 -7.15 -8.74 -19.26
CA LYS A 2 -5.73 -8.90 -18.94
C LYS A 2 -5.53 -10.02 -17.93
N SER A 3 -4.55 -10.89 -18.21
CA SER A 3 -4.24 -12.08 -17.44
C SER A 3 -3.20 -11.75 -16.37
N ILE A 4 -3.58 -11.91 -15.09
CA ILE A 4 -2.75 -11.50 -13.95
C ILE A 4 -2.38 -12.71 -13.10
N ALA A 5 -1.08 -12.94 -12.92
CA ALA A 5 -0.59 -13.95 -11.97
C ALA A 5 -0.42 -13.31 -10.57
N ILE A 6 -0.87 -13.99 -9.52
CA ILE A 6 -0.82 -13.48 -8.15
C ILE A 6 0.14 -14.33 -7.32
N ILE A 7 1.26 -13.74 -6.91
CA ILE A 7 2.30 -14.40 -6.14
C ILE A 7 2.17 -13.98 -4.67
N GLY A 8 2.21 -14.95 -3.75
CA GLY A 8 1.91 -14.70 -2.33
C GLY A 8 0.40 -14.71 -2.04
N ALA A 9 -0.39 -15.42 -2.86
CA ALA A 9 -1.85 -15.41 -2.80
C ALA A 9 -2.44 -15.91 -1.46
N SER A 10 -1.69 -16.70 -0.68
CA SER A 10 -2.13 -17.21 0.62
C SER A 10 -2.05 -16.20 1.78
N GLY A 11 -1.45 -15.03 1.56
CA GLY A 11 -1.42 -13.94 2.54
C GLY A 11 -2.71 -13.11 2.54
N TYR A 12 -2.92 -12.29 3.57
CA TYR A 12 -4.14 -11.47 3.67
C TYR A 12 -4.34 -10.55 2.46
N THR A 13 -3.28 -9.83 2.05
CA THR A 13 -3.29 -8.96 0.87
C THR A 13 -3.46 -9.76 -0.42
N GLY A 14 -2.76 -10.89 -0.56
CA GLY A 14 -2.88 -11.79 -1.71
C GLY A 14 -4.32 -12.26 -1.93
N ALA A 15 -5.02 -12.61 -0.86
CA ALA A 15 -6.44 -12.99 -0.93
C ALA A 15 -7.35 -11.81 -1.30
N GLN A 16 -7.06 -10.58 -0.83
CA GLN A 16 -7.85 -9.39 -1.23
C GLN A 16 -7.69 -9.09 -2.72
N ILE A 17 -6.45 -9.04 -3.23
CA ILE A 17 -6.23 -8.73 -4.65
C ILE A 17 -6.78 -9.83 -5.56
N THR A 18 -6.74 -11.09 -5.11
CA THR A 18 -7.43 -12.20 -5.79
C THR A 18 -8.93 -11.94 -5.91
N SER A 19 -9.58 -11.55 -4.81
CA SER A 19 -11.01 -11.23 -4.82
C SER A 19 -11.35 -10.05 -5.73
N LEU A 20 -10.49 -9.03 -5.77
CA LEU A 20 -10.70 -7.85 -6.63
C LEU A 20 -10.54 -8.19 -8.11
N ILE A 21 -9.48 -8.91 -8.48
CA ILE A 21 -9.25 -9.32 -9.88
C ILE A 21 -10.35 -10.27 -10.36
N ASN A 22 -10.80 -11.21 -9.52
CA ASN A 22 -11.90 -12.12 -9.87
C ASN A 22 -13.23 -11.40 -10.14
N ALA A 23 -13.45 -10.25 -9.51
CA ALA A 23 -14.67 -9.46 -9.64
C ALA A 23 -14.62 -8.42 -10.77
N ASP A 24 -13.46 -8.20 -11.39
CA ASP A 24 -13.26 -7.21 -12.44
C ASP A 24 -13.44 -7.85 -13.82
N GLU A 25 -14.40 -7.36 -14.61
CA GLU A 25 -14.71 -7.88 -15.95
C GLU A 25 -13.60 -7.68 -16.99
N ASN A 26 -12.65 -6.78 -16.73
CA ASN A 26 -11.53 -6.52 -17.63
C ASN A 26 -10.29 -7.33 -17.27
N LEU A 27 -10.29 -8.04 -16.14
CA LEU A 27 -9.16 -8.81 -15.64
C LEU A 27 -9.51 -10.29 -15.51
N MET A 28 -8.49 -11.14 -15.52
CA MET A 28 -8.63 -12.56 -15.24
C MET A 28 -7.43 -13.06 -14.46
N ILE A 29 -7.67 -14.02 -13.55
CA ILE A 29 -6.59 -14.63 -12.78
C ILE A 29 -5.92 -15.68 -13.63
N GLN A 30 -4.63 -15.50 -13.91
CA GLN A 30 -3.80 -16.50 -14.58
C GLN A 30 -3.51 -17.68 -13.64
N GLY A 31 -3.16 -17.38 -12.39
CA GLY A 31 -2.83 -18.37 -11.38
C GLY A 31 -2.59 -17.75 -10.00
N LEU A 32 -2.79 -18.57 -8.96
CA LEU A 32 -2.52 -18.21 -7.57
C LEU A 32 -1.29 -18.97 -7.10
N TYR A 33 -0.25 -18.26 -6.67
CA TYR A 33 1.04 -18.86 -6.37
C TYR A 33 1.46 -18.64 -4.92
N VAL A 34 2.07 -19.68 -4.36
CA VAL A 34 2.75 -19.69 -3.05
C VAL A 34 4.20 -20.10 -3.25
N SER A 35 5.04 -19.95 -2.22
CA SER A 35 6.41 -20.46 -2.29
C SER A 35 6.43 -21.96 -2.60
N GLU A 36 7.47 -22.43 -3.30
CA GLU A 36 7.58 -23.81 -3.78
C GLU A 36 7.39 -24.87 -2.67
N ASN A 37 7.88 -24.56 -1.47
CA ASN A 37 7.82 -25.42 -0.29
C ASN A 37 6.73 -25.01 0.72
N SER A 38 5.75 -24.19 0.29
CA SER A 38 4.63 -23.79 1.13
C SER A 38 3.82 -25.00 1.63
N LEU A 39 3.41 -24.97 2.89
CA LEU A 39 2.45 -25.94 3.47
C LEU A 39 1.02 -25.76 2.94
N ASP A 40 0.75 -24.65 2.24
CA ASP A 40 -0.54 -24.34 1.64
C ASP A 40 -0.59 -24.71 0.15
N LYS A 41 0.49 -25.25 -0.44
CA LYS A 41 0.49 -25.68 -1.85
C LYS A 41 -0.53 -26.80 -2.10
N GLY A 42 -1.24 -26.71 -3.22
CA GLY A 42 -2.31 -27.62 -3.62
C GLY A 42 -3.66 -27.37 -2.95
N LYS A 43 -3.73 -26.54 -1.90
CA LYS A 43 -5.01 -26.22 -1.24
C LYS A 43 -5.81 -25.22 -2.08
N PRO A 44 -7.15 -25.36 -2.15
CA PRO A 44 -8.03 -24.27 -2.56
C PRO A 44 -7.78 -23.00 -1.76
N LEU A 45 -7.90 -21.81 -2.37
CA LEU A 45 -7.83 -20.55 -1.61
C LEU A 45 -8.91 -20.50 -0.51
N SER A 46 -10.08 -21.08 -0.79
CA SER A 46 -11.23 -21.13 0.12
C SER A 46 -10.98 -21.94 1.39
N ASP A 47 -10.02 -22.87 1.42
CA ASP A 47 -9.62 -23.58 2.65
C ASP A 47 -8.98 -22.61 3.65
N LEU A 48 -8.26 -21.59 3.15
CA LEU A 48 -7.64 -20.56 3.98
C LEU A 48 -8.60 -19.41 4.26
N TYR A 49 -9.49 -19.12 3.31
CA TYR A 49 -10.41 -18.00 3.32
C TYR A 49 -11.81 -18.42 2.87
N PRO A 50 -12.63 -19.01 3.76
CA PRO A 50 -13.94 -19.55 3.38
C PRO A 50 -14.90 -18.54 2.74
N SER A 51 -14.72 -17.23 2.99
CA SER A 51 -15.47 -16.16 2.33
C SER A 51 -15.28 -16.11 0.80
N TYR A 52 -14.21 -16.73 0.29
CA TYR A 52 -13.89 -16.82 -1.14
C TYR A 52 -14.23 -18.18 -1.74
N SER A 53 -15.23 -18.88 -1.20
CA SER A 53 -15.72 -20.18 -1.70
C SER A 53 -16.20 -20.16 -3.15
N HIS A 54 -16.56 -18.99 -3.68
CA HIS A 54 -16.93 -18.79 -5.08
C HIS A 54 -15.72 -18.76 -6.03
N ILE A 55 -14.50 -18.60 -5.50
CA ILE A 55 -13.26 -18.60 -6.29
C ILE A 55 -12.71 -20.04 -6.31
N SER A 56 -12.94 -20.74 -7.42
CA SER A 56 -12.56 -22.16 -7.60
C SER A 56 -11.12 -22.32 -8.07
N LEU A 57 -10.16 -21.68 -7.39
CA LEU A 57 -8.73 -21.75 -7.70
C LEU A 57 -7.91 -22.30 -6.53
N SER A 58 -6.86 -23.05 -6.87
CA SER A 58 -5.92 -23.64 -5.91
C SER A 58 -4.56 -22.94 -5.92
N LEU A 59 -3.90 -22.97 -4.78
CA LEU A 59 -2.58 -22.37 -4.56
C LEU A 59 -1.50 -23.27 -5.16
N SER A 60 -0.87 -22.83 -6.24
CA SER A 60 0.18 -23.56 -6.93
C SER A 60 1.57 -23.20 -6.39
N PRO A 61 2.51 -24.14 -6.28
CA PRO A 61 3.89 -23.82 -5.93
C PRO A 61 4.56 -23.05 -7.07
N LEU A 62 5.28 -21.97 -6.75
CA LEU A 62 6.04 -21.17 -7.72
C LEU A 62 7.41 -21.81 -8.03
N CYS A 63 7.40 -22.94 -8.73
CA CYS A 63 8.62 -23.56 -9.28
C CYS A 63 9.09 -22.86 -10.57
N ASP A 64 10.22 -23.29 -11.15
CA ASP A 64 10.74 -22.75 -12.41
C ASP A 64 9.76 -22.91 -13.58
N ASP A 65 9.13 -24.08 -13.72
CA ASP A 65 8.12 -24.32 -14.75
C ASP A 65 6.91 -23.38 -14.58
N ALA A 66 6.47 -23.16 -13.34
CA ALA A 66 5.38 -22.23 -13.04
C ALA A 66 5.76 -20.78 -13.41
N LYS A 67 6.99 -20.36 -13.12
CA LYS A 67 7.48 -19.02 -13.52
C LYS A 67 7.52 -18.86 -15.04
N MET A 68 7.97 -19.88 -15.77
CA MET A 68 7.98 -19.85 -17.23
C MET A 68 6.56 -19.83 -17.80
N LEU A 69 5.63 -20.61 -17.24
CA LEU A 69 4.21 -20.57 -17.60
C LEU A 69 3.60 -19.17 -17.41
N ILE A 70 3.91 -18.50 -16.30
CA ILE A 70 3.48 -17.11 -16.05
C ILE A 70 4.02 -16.20 -17.14
N VAL A 71 5.29 -16.32 -17.52
CA VAL A 71 5.90 -15.48 -18.57
C VAL A 71 5.20 -15.66 -19.92
N GLU A 72 4.78 -16.89 -20.24
CA GLU A 72 4.11 -17.20 -21.49
C GLU A 72 2.64 -16.75 -21.53
N GLN A 73 1.96 -16.67 -20.38
CA GLN A 73 0.49 -16.60 -20.31
C GLN A 73 -0.08 -15.40 -19.54
N ALA A 74 0.74 -14.68 -18.77
CA ALA A 74 0.31 -13.50 -18.01
C ALA A 74 0.73 -12.21 -18.71
N ASP A 75 -0.13 -11.20 -18.68
CA ASP A 75 0.22 -9.83 -19.04
C ASP A 75 0.99 -9.13 -17.91
N ALA A 76 0.68 -9.49 -16.66
CA ALA A 76 1.30 -8.90 -15.49
C ALA A 76 1.35 -9.87 -14.30
N VAL A 77 2.21 -9.52 -13.34
CA VAL A 77 2.31 -10.18 -12.04
C VAL A 77 1.99 -9.20 -10.91
N VAL A 78 1.31 -9.70 -9.88
CA VAL A 78 1.14 -9.01 -8.60
C VAL A 78 1.96 -9.76 -7.55
N LEU A 79 2.87 -9.05 -6.90
CA LEU A 79 3.71 -9.60 -5.85
C LEU A 79 3.17 -9.17 -4.47
N ALA A 80 2.37 -10.04 -3.85
CA ALA A 80 1.92 -9.91 -2.47
C ALA A 80 2.87 -10.64 -1.51
N THR A 81 4.18 -10.42 -1.69
CA THR A 81 5.26 -11.15 -1.03
C THR A 81 6.05 -10.29 -0.04
N ASP A 82 6.90 -10.94 0.76
CA ASP A 82 7.89 -10.25 1.58
C ASP A 82 8.90 -9.48 0.71
N HIS A 83 9.52 -8.42 1.24
CA HIS A 83 10.44 -7.57 0.48
C HIS A 83 11.67 -8.34 -0.02
N ALA A 84 12.23 -9.27 0.76
CA ALA A 84 13.41 -10.02 0.35
C ALA A 84 13.09 -10.98 -0.82
N VAL A 85 11.88 -11.51 -0.85
CA VAL A 85 11.39 -12.35 -1.95
C VAL A 85 11.09 -11.49 -3.19
N SER A 86 10.45 -10.35 -2.98
CA SER A 86 10.04 -9.45 -4.07
C SER A 86 11.23 -8.81 -4.76
N LEU A 87 12.33 -8.53 -4.03
CA LEU A 87 13.60 -8.06 -4.58
C LEU A 87 14.01 -8.88 -5.81
N HIS A 88 14.07 -10.20 -5.67
CA HIS A 88 14.50 -11.07 -6.77
C HIS A 88 13.39 -11.37 -7.78
N LEU A 89 12.17 -11.62 -7.31
CA LEU A 89 11.07 -11.99 -8.21
C LEU A 89 10.64 -10.85 -9.13
N ALA A 90 10.57 -9.62 -8.61
CA ALA A 90 10.18 -8.46 -9.41
C ALA A 90 11.17 -8.23 -10.55
N ALA A 91 12.47 -8.17 -10.25
CA ALA A 91 13.50 -8.04 -11.28
C ALA A 91 13.42 -9.14 -12.32
N TRP A 92 13.24 -10.40 -11.89
CA TRP A 92 13.15 -11.52 -12.81
C TRP A 92 11.95 -11.41 -13.75
N PHE A 93 10.74 -11.15 -13.25
CA PHE A 93 9.54 -11.02 -14.09
C PHE A 93 9.61 -9.77 -14.99
N TYR A 94 10.13 -8.66 -14.46
CA TYR A 94 10.32 -7.42 -15.22
C TYR A 94 11.26 -7.63 -16.40
N GLN A 95 12.42 -8.28 -16.18
CA GLN A 95 13.39 -8.60 -17.23
C GLN A 95 12.86 -9.60 -18.27
N LYS A 96 11.84 -10.39 -17.91
CA LYS A 96 11.09 -11.24 -18.86
C LYS A 96 10.01 -10.49 -19.63
N GLY A 97 9.85 -9.19 -19.39
CA GLY A 97 8.99 -8.29 -20.16
C GLY A 97 7.57 -8.10 -19.60
N LEU A 98 7.24 -8.73 -18.47
CA LEU A 98 5.94 -8.57 -17.80
C LEU A 98 5.86 -7.24 -17.07
N THR A 99 4.64 -6.73 -16.96
CA THR A 99 4.36 -5.66 -15.99
C THR A 99 4.34 -6.25 -14.58
N VAL A 100 4.98 -5.59 -13.63
CA VAL A 100 5.11 -6.00 -12.23
C VAL A 100 4.45 -4.97 -11.34
N PHE A 101 3.52 -5.42 -10.49
CA PHE A 101 2.94 -4.65 -9.39
C PHE A 101 3.44 -5.23 -8.08
N ASP A 102 4.47 -4.62 -7.48
CA ASP A 102 5.06 -5.06 -6.22
C ASP A 102 4.39 -4.37 -5.02
N LEU A 103 3.76 -5.14 -4.13
CA LEU A 103 3.14 -4.62 -2.90
C LEU A 103 4.11 -4.62 -1.71
N SER A 104 5.34 -5.10 -1.92
CA SER A 104 6.40 -5.04 -0.93
C SER A 104 7.09 -3.68 -0.92
N GLY A 105 8.09 -3.52 -0.03
CA GLY A 105 8.94 -2.33 0.01
C GLY A 105 10.20 -2.41 -0.86
N ALA A 106 10.40 -3.47 -1.65
CA ALA A 106 11.68 -3.73 -2.32
C ALA A 106 12.04 -2.70 -3.39
N TYR A 107 11.07 -2.01 -3.99
CA TYR A 107 11.30 -1.07 -5.10
C TYR A 107 10.72 0.33 -4.87
N ARG A 108 10.49 0.72 -3.60
CA ARG A 108 9.84 2.00 -3.25
C ARG A 108 10.79 3.19 -3.15
N PHE A 109 12.10 2.96 -3.03
CA PHE A 109 13.09 4.02 -2.87
C PHE A 109 13.96 4.11 -4.11
N SER A 110 14.03 5.29 -4.73
CA SER A 110 15.02 5.53 -5.78
C SER A 110 16.45 5.56 -5.23
N ASP A 111 16.62 5.97 -3.97
CA ASP A 111 17.90 5.96 -3.26
C ASP A 111 18.24 4.55 -2.75
N VAL A 112 19.24 3.94 -3.40
CA VAL A 112 19.74 2.60 -3.10
C VAL A 112 20.29 2.47 -1.67
N GLU A 113 20.77 3.56 -1.08
CA GLU A 113 21.38 3.58 0.25
C GLU A 113 20.35 3.44 1.38
N GLN A 114 19.05 3.58 1.08
CA GLN A 114 17.96 3.36 2.06
C GLN A 114 17.80 1.87 2.41
N TYR A 115 18.10 0.96 1.49
CA TYR A 115 17.79 -0.46 1.64
C TYR A 115 18.59 -1.17 2.74
N PRO A 116 19.92 -0.99 2.86
CA PRO A 116 20.68 -1.64 3.92
C PRO A 116 20.19 -1.23 5.31
N LYS A 117 19.82 0.06 5.47
CA LYS A 117 19.37 0.62 6.74
C LYS A 117 17.97 0.15 7.15
N TRP A 118 17.01 0.15 6.22
CA TRP A 118 15.59 -0.03 6.55
C TRP A 118 15.04 -1.42 6.22
N TYR A 119 15.72 -2.16 5.36
CA TYR A 119 15.31 -3.49 4.91
C TYR A 119 16.37 -4.57 5.15
N GLY A 120 17.60 -4.19 5.49
CA GLY A 120 18.66 -5.14 5.86
C GLY A 120 19.27 -5.89 4.68
N PHE A 121 19.14 -5.38 3.46
CA PHE A 121 19.77 -5.94 2.26
C PHE A 121 20.35 -4.83 1.36
N ASN A 122 21.39 -5.16 0.59
CA ASN A 122 21.87 -4.32 -0.51
C ASN A 122 21.01 -4.57 -1.74
N HIS A 123 20.58 -3.51 -2.43
CA HIS A 123 19.72 -3.67 -3.60
C HIS A 123 20.55 -4.01 -4.85
N GLU A 124 20.43 -5.25 -5.33
CA GLU A 124 21.27 -5.78 -6.42
C GLU A 124 20.76 -5.43 -7.84
N TYR A 125 19.53 -4.92 -7.97
CA TYR A 125 18.88 -4.66 -9.25
C TYR A 125 18.67 -3.16 -9.50
N GLN A 126 19.75 -2.39 -9.54
CA GLN A 126 19.69 -0.92 -9.66
C GLN A 126 18.97 -0.47 -10.95
N ASP A 127 19.17 -1.15 -12.07
CA ASP A 127 18.49 -0.80 -13.33
C ASP A 127 16.96 -0.91 -13.21
N VAL A 128 16.47 -1.99 -12.59
CA VAL A 128 15.03 -2.20 -12.34
C VAL A 128 14.50 -1.20 -11.31
N LEU A 129 15.33 -0.85 -10.32
CA LEU A 129 14.99 0.16 -9.32
C LEU A 129 14.81 1.55 -9.94
N CYS A 130 15.66 1.92 -10.89
CA CYS A 130 15.56 3.19 -11.61
C CYS A 130 14.27 3.31 -12.44
N ASP A 131 13.76 2.19 -12.94
CA ASP A 131 12.51 2.14 -13.71
C ASP A 131 11.24 2.08 -12.83
N ALA A 132 11.39 1.82 -11.52
CA ALA A 132 10.27 1.65 -10.61
C ALA A 132 9.50 2.96 -10.37
N VAL A 133 8.20 2.92 -10.59
CA VAL A 133 7.27 4.02 -10.31
C VAL A 133 6.54 3.77 -9.00
N TYR A 134 6.53 4.78 -8.14
CA TYR A 134 5.79 4.73 -6.89
C TYR A 134 4.27 4.79 -7.14
N GLY A 135 3.56 3.73 -6.78
CA GLY A 135 2.16 3.48 -7.12
C GLY A 135 1.13 4.25 -6.28
N LEU A 136 1.40 5.49 -5.90
CA LEU A 136 0.40 6.36 -5.26
C LEU A 136 -0.51 6.95 -6.35
N ALA A 137 -1.51 6.16 -6.77
CA ALA A 137 -2.37 6.34 -7.92
C ALA A 137 -2.86 7.78 -8.14
N GLU A 138 -3.34 8.47 -7.10
CA GLU A 138 -3.85 9.84 -7.25
C GLU A 138 -2.77 10.89 -7.56
N TRP A 139 -1.50 10.57 -7.33
CA TRP A 139 -0.37 11.48 -7.56
C TRP A 139 0.55 11.06 -8.70
N ASN A 140 0.43 9.81 -9.16
CA ASN A 140 1.39 9.19 -10.07
C ASN A 140 0.71 8.48 -11.26
N SER A 141 -0.53 8.84 -11.60
CA SER A 141 -1.34 8.16 -12.63
C SER A 141 -0.64 8.09 -13.99
N GLU A 142 -0.05 9.19 -14.46
CA GLU A 142 0.66 9.22 -15.76
C GLU A 142 1.90 8.33 -15.79
N GLN A 143 2.69 8.32 -14.71
CA GLN A 143 3.86 7.46 -14.60
C GLN A 143 3.47 5.99 -14.47
N ILE A 144 2.39 5.69 -13.74
CA ILE A 144 1.85 4.34 -13.60
C ILE A 144 1.35 3.82 -14.96
N ALA A 145 0.68 4.68 -15.74
CA ALA A 145 0.18 4.34 -17.08
C ALA A 145 1.29 3.93 -18.06
N SER A 146 2.50 4.46 -17.88
CA SER A 146 3.64 4.25 -18.78
C SER A 146 4.69 3.27 -18.28
N SER A 147 4.69 2.92 -16.99
CA SER A 147 5.70 2.03 -16.39
C SER A 147 5.28 0.57 -16.38
N LYS A 148 6.26 -0.32 -16.51
CA LYS A 148 6.11 -1.77 -16.28
C LYS A 148 6.57 -2.22 -14.89
N MET A 149 7.17 -1.35 -14.09
CA MET A 149 7.59 -1.65 -12.72
C MET A 149 6.90 -0.70 -11.76
N ILE A 150 5.84 -1.16 -11.10
CA ILE A 150 5.04 -0.34 -10.18
C ILE A 150 5.27 -0.85 -8.75
N ALA A 151 5.86 0.00 -7.90
CA ALA A 151 6.03 -0.26 -6.49
C ALA A 151 4.87 0.36 -5.70
N VAL A 152 3.90 -0.46 -5.31
CA VAL A 152 2.70 -0.02 -4.59
C VAL A 152 3.09 0.43 -3.17
N PRO A 153 2.65 1.62 -2.73
CA PRO A 153 2.99 2.19 -1.42
C PRO A 153 2.65 1.30 -0.23
N GLY A 154 3.30 1.57 0.91
CA GLY A 154 2.92 0.97 2.18
C GLY A 154 1.59 1.51 2.68
N CYS A 155 0.88 0.73 3.50
CA CYS A 155 -0.43 1.11 4.00
C CYS A 155 -0.44 2.42 4.79
N TYR A 156 0.51 2.60 5.72
CA TYR A 156 0.65 3.87 6.45
C TYR A 156 1.14 5.02 5.55
N PRO A 157 2.12 4.82 4.65
CA PRO A 157 2.48 5.80 3.62
C PRO A 157 1.29 6.26 2.77
N THR A 158 0.41 5.37 2.32
CA THR A 158 -0.81 5.76 1.60
C THR A 158 -1.67 6.71 2.42
N ALA A 159 -2.05 6.34 3.65
CA ALA A 159 -2.87 7.20 4.50
C ALA A 159 -2.20 8.57 4.77
N SER A 160 -0.89 8.55 5.03
CA SER A 160 -0.14 9.75 5.42
C SER A 160 0.09 10.70 4.24
N LEU A 161 0.53 10.17 3.10
CA LEU A 161 0.83 10.97 1.91
C LEU A 161 -0.45 11.49 1.24
N THR A 162 -1.54 10.72 1.22
CA THR A 162 -2.83 11.22 0.74
C THR A 162 -3.29 12.44 1.55
N ALA A 163 -3.02 12.48 2.86
CA ALA A 163 -3.32 13.65 3.69
C ALA A 163 -2.30 14.80 3.51
N LEU A 164 -1.01 14.51 3.39
CA LEU A 164 0.04 15.54 3.46
C LEU A 164 0.40 16.18 2.11
N LYS A 165 0.37 15.43 1.00
CA LYS A 165 0.81 15.94 -0.31
C LYS A 165 0.05 17.21 -0.79
N PRO A 166 -1.28 17.32 -0.63
CA PRO A 166 -2.03 18.53 -1.03
C PRO A 166 -1.49 19.81 -0.37
N ILE A 167 -1.08 19.72 0.89
CA ILE A 167 -0.65 20.87 1.71
C ILE A 167 0.88 20.99 1.82
N SER A 168 1.64 20.19 1.08
CA SER A 168 3.11 20.09 1.23
C SER A 168 3.83 21.44 1.13
N THR A 169 3.36 22.34 0.26
CA THR A 169 3.93 23.67 0.08
C THR A 169 3.60 24.65 1.23
N PHE A 170 2.61 24.31 2.06
CA PHE A 170 2.16 25.12 3.19
C PHE A 170 2.87 24.78 4.49
N LEU A 171 3.57 23.64 4.55
CA LEU A 171 4.26 23.17 5.74
C LEU A 171 5.41 24.12 6.12
N THR A 172 5.60 24.33 7.42
CA THR A 172 6.80 24.94 7.99
C THR A 172 7.94 23.91 8.08
N ASP A 173 9.10 24.32 8.58
CA ASP A 173 10.23 23.42 8.84
C ASP A 173 9.98 22.46 10.02
N ALA A 174 8.93 22.68 10.82
CA ALA A 174 8.53 21.76 11.87
C ALA A 174 8.02 20.45 11.24
N PHE A 175 8.57 19.32 11.70
CA PHE A 175 8.23 18.02 11.14
C PHE A 175 6.76 17.67 11.38
N PRO A 176 6.01 17.25 10.34
CA PRO A 176 4.71 16.64 10.53
C PRO A 176 4.77 15.49 11.54
N VAL A 177 3.83 15.48 12.49
CA VAL A 177 3.71 14.42 13.49
C VAL A 177 2.56 13.50 13.11
N ILE A 178 2.90 12.27 12.71
CA ILE A 178 1.97 11.25 12.23
C ILE A 178 1.83 10.17 13.30
N ASN A 179 0.68 10.14 13.97
CA ASN A 179 0.30 9.04 14.87
C ASN A 179 -0.75 8.19 14.17
N ALA A 180 -0.44 6.93 13.88
CA ALA A 180 -1.33 6.07 13.12
C ALA A 180 -1.59 4.74 13.81
N VAL A 181 -2.85 4.33 13.90
CA VAL A 181 -3.26 3.05 14.49
C VAL A 181 -3.69 2.10 13.37
N SER A 182 -3.11 0.90 13.29
CA SER A 182 -3.53 -0.15 12.35
C SER A 182 -4.18 -1.31 13.09
N GLY A 183 -5.12 -1.97 12.42
CA GLY A 183 -5.56 -3.31 12.79
C GLY A 183 -4.49 -4.36 12.56
N VAL A 184 -4.65 -5.51 13.22
CA VAL A 184 -3.64 -6.58 13.31
C VAL A 184 -3.31 -7.22 11.97
N THR A 185 -4.23 -7.18 10.99
CA THR A 185 -3.98 -7.76 9.66
C THR A 185 -2.80 -7.14 8.91
N GLY A 186 -2.39 -5.92 9.28
CA GLY A 186 -1.20 -5.26 8.73
C GLY A 186 0.12 -5.99 9.03
N ALA A 187 0.16 -6.84 10.07
CA ALA A 187 1.31 -7.68 10.39
C ALA A 187 1.41 -8.95 9.50
N GLY A 188 0.39 -9.22 8.69
CA GLY A 188 0.33 -10.36 7.78
C GLY A 188 -0.16 -11.66 8.44
N ARG A 189 -0.35 -12.70 7.62
CA ARG A 189 -0.84 -14.01 8.06
C ARG A 189 0.33 -14.87 8.57
N LYS A 190 0.74 -14.66 9.82
CA LYS A 190 1.82 -15.42 10.48
C LYS A 190 1.47 -15.68 11.94
N ALA A 191 1.91 -16.82 12.48
CA ALA A 191 1.82 -17.12 13.91
C ALA A 191 3.01 -16.49 14.63
N GLN A 192 2.78 -15.39 15.34
CA GLN A 192 3.80 -14.68 16.11
C GLN A 192 3.22 -14.24 17.45
N LEU A 193 4.05 -14.22 18.50
CA LEU A 193 3.59 -13.89 19.85
C LEU A 193 2.96 -12.50 19.90
N HIS A 194 3.65 -11.47 19.40
CA HIS A 194 3.18 -10.08 19.45
C HIS A 194 1.89 -9.78 18.63
N THR A 195 1.45 -10.70 17.77
CA THR A 195 0.17 -10.60 17.04
C THR A 195 -0.87 -11.60 17.55
N SER A 196 -0.54 -12.37 18.58
CA SER A 196 -1.45 -13.32 19.20
C SER A 196 -2.59 -12.57 19.90
N PHE A 197 -3.78 -13.16 19.91
CA PHE A 197 -5.01 -12.49 20.33
C PHE A 197 -4.93 -11.80 21.70
N CYS A 198 -4.32 -12.46 22.69
CA CYS A 198 -4.20 -11.91 24.05
C CYS A 198 -3.06 -10.90 24.22
N GLU A 199 -2.11 -10.85 23.29
CA GLU A 199 -0.95 -9.93 23.36
C GLU A 199 -1.29 -8.56 22.76
N VAL A 200 -2.32 -8.49 21.92
CA VAL A 200 -2.72 -7.25 21.25
C VAL A 200 -3.67 -6.43 22.13
N SER A 201 -3.23 -5.21 22.46
CA SER A 201 -4.07 -4.17 23.07
C SER A 201 -3.99 -2.89 22.23
N LEU A 202 -3.30 -1.86 22.72
CA LEU A 202 -2.90 -0.69 21.95
C LEU A 202 -1.43 -0.38 22.30
N THR A 203 -0.54 -0.50 21.33
CA THR A 203 0.91 -0.38 21.62
C THR A 203 1.64 0.31 20.47
N PRO A 204 2.43 1.37 20.75
CA PRO A 204 3.32 1.93 19.76
C PRO A 204 4.46 0.96 19.45
N TYR A 205 4.90 0.90 18.19
CA TYR A 205 6.00 0.04 17.79
C TYR A 205 6.87 0.72 16.73
N GLY A 206 8.12 0.29 16.58
CA GLY A 206 9.04 0.88 15.61
C GLY A 206 9.24 2.39 15.80
N VAL A 207 9.13 2.88 17.04
CA VAL A 207 9.26 4.32 17.38
C VAL A 207 10.63 4.82 16.91
N LEU A 208 10.65 5.86 16.08
CA LEU A 208 11.86 6.42 15.45
C LEU A 208 12.67 5.39 14.62
N GLY A 209 12.04 4.29 14.20
CA GLY A 209 12.72 3.18 13.52
C GLY A 209 11.84 2.42 12.52
N HIS A 210 10.60 2.85 12.29
CA HIS A 210 9.72 2.17 11.35
C HIS A 210 10.09 2.53 9.91
N ARG A 211 10.33 1.51 9.07
CA ARG A 211 10.71 1.63 7.64
C ARG A 211 9.76 2.45 6.75
N HIS A 212 8.56 2.77 7.21
CA HIS A 212 7.63 3.66 6.49
C HIS A 212 7.91 5.15 6.73
N GLN A 213 8.62 5.51 7.80
CA GLN A 213 9.03 6.90 8.03
C GLN A 213 9.88 7.47 6.88
N PRO A 214 10.98 6.83 6.45
CA PRO A 214 11.76 7.32 5.31
C PRO A 214 10.96 7.28 4.00
N GLU A 215 10.03 6.34 3.83
CA GLU A 215 9.14 6.26 2.66
C GLU A 215 8.27 7.51 2.57
N ILE A 216 7.62 7.88 3.68
CA ILE A 216 6.81 9.10 3.76
C ILE A 216 7.67 10.34 3.56
N ALA A 217 8.82 10.44 4.24
CA ALA A 217 9.69 11.61 4.17
C ALA A 217 10.20 11.84 2.74
N THR A 218 10.64 10.78 2.06
CA THR A 218 11.12 10.85 0.67
C THR A 218 10.02 11.31 -0.27
N GLN A 219 8.81 10.74 -0.15
CA GLN A 219 7.69 11.02 -1.06
C GLN A 219 6.99 12.35 -0.79
N LEU A 220 7.16 12.90 0.42
CA LEU A 220 6.71 14.24 0.80
C LEU A 220 7.75 15.32 0.44
N GLY A 221 9.04 14.96 0.45
CA GLY A 221 10.15 15.90 0.28
C GLY A 221 10.56 16.62 1.58
N GLN A 222 10.12 16.13 2.75
CA GLN A 222 10.40 16.70 4.07
C GLN A 222 10.39 15.60 5.14
N GLU A 223 11.27 15.71 6.13
CA GLU A 223 11.30 14.80 7.30
C GLU A 223 10.00 14.84 8.12
N VAL A 224 9.64 13.68 8.67
CA VAL A 224 8.41 13.50 9.47
C VAL A 224 8.72 12.69 10.73
N ILE A 225 7.88 12.86 11.76
CA ILE A 225 7.81 11.94 12.90
C ILE A 225 6.68 10.96 12.63
N PHE A 226 7.00 9.67 12.55
CA PHE A 226 6.01 8.62 12.34
C PHE A 226 6.00 7.60 13.48
N THR A 227 4.86 7.46 14.14
CA THR A 227 4.65 6.51 15.23
C THR A 227 3.44 5.62 14.92
N PRO A 228 3.65 4.39 14.44
CA PRO A 228 2.58 3.43 14.28
C PRO A 228 2.21 2.78 15.62
N HIS A 229 0.94 2.46 15.75
CA HIS A 229 0.35 1.73 16.87
C HIS A 229 -0.38 0.50 16.33
N LEU A 230 -0.26 -0.61 17.04
CA LEU A 230 -1.04 -1.83 16.80
C LEU A 230 -2.29 -1.78 17.67
N GLY A 231 -3.47 -1.77 17.06
CA GLY A 231 -4.76 -1.78 17.76
C GLY A 231 -5.42 -3.17 17.78
N ASN A 232 -6.29 -3.39 18.76
CA ASN A 232 -7.02 -4.64 19.00
C ASN A 232 -8.25 -4.85 18.10
N PHE A 233 -8.11 -4.53 16.82
CA PHE A 233 -9.14 -4.75 15.80
C PHE A 233 -8.50 -5.33 14.54
N LYS A 234 -9.31 -5.96 13.67
CA LYS A 234 -8.76 -6.74 12.53
C LYS A 234 -8.17 -5.85 11.45
N ARG A 235 -8.92 -4.84 10.99
CA ARG A 235 -8.64 -4.05 9.79
C ARG A 235 -8.84 -2.56 10.00
N GLY A 236 -8.19 -1.77 9.17
CA GLY A 236 -8.27 -0.33 9.16
C GLY A 236 -6.97 0.32 9.60
N ILE A 237 -6.72 1.51 9.08
CA ILE A 237 -5.75 2.48 9.60
C ILE A 237 -6.50 3.79 9.84
N LEU A 238 -6.24 4.42 10.98
CA LEU A 238 -6.52 5.83 11.21
C LEU A 238 -5.20 6.53 11.53
N ALA A 239 -4.78 7.45 10.66
CA ALA A 239 -3.63 8.32 10.87
C ALA A 239 -4.11 9.71 11.27
N THR A 240 -3.76 10.17 12.47
CA THR A 240 -3.97 11.56 12.91
C THR A 240 -2.65 12.31 12.78
N ILE A 241 -2.68 13.37 12.00
CA ILE A 241 -1.49 14.10 11.59
C ILE A 241 -1.63 15.55 12.04
N THR A 242 -0.65 16.01 12.82
CA THR A 242 -0.56 17.40 13.26
C THR A 242 0.59 18.07 12.53
N VAL A 243 0.28 19.21 11.90
CA VAL A 243 1.26 20.03 11.19
C VAL A 243 1.11 21.49 11.56
N GLN A 244 2.20 22.25 11.47
CA GLN A 244 2.16 23.70 11.53
C GLN A 244 2.29 24.26 10.11
N LEU A 245 1.32 25.09 9.72
CA LEU A 245 1.30 25.76 8.43
C LEU A 245 2.01 27.12 8.51
N LYS A 246 2.52 27.60 7.37
CA LYS A 246 3.17 28.91 7.26
C LYS A 246 2.19 30.03 7.66
N PRO A 247 2.67 31.14 8.26
CA PRO A 247 1.85 32.31 8.51
C PRO A 247 1.18 32.83 7.23
N GLY A 248 -0.07 33.27 7.35
CA GLY A 248 -0.85 33.81 6.23
C GLY A 248 -1.68 32.78 5.45
N ILE A 249 -1.47 31.48 5.69
CA ILE A 249 -2.37 30.43 5.16
C ILE A 249 -3.74 30.53 5.84
N THR A 250 -4.79 30.53 5.04
CA THR A 250 -6.20 30.61 5.48
C THR A 250 -6.90 29.25 5.36
N GLU A 251 -8.08 29.11 5.99
CA GLU A 251 -8.92 27.92 5.79
C GLU A 251 -9.30 27.71 4.32
N ALA A 252 -9.51 28.80 3.57
CA ALA A 252 -9.84 28.74 2.15
C ALA A 252 -8.67 28.18 1.32
N ASP A 253 -7.43 28.51 1.66
CA ASP A 253 -6.24 27.96 1.01
C ASP A 253 -6.11 26.45 1.28
N VAL A 254 -6.38 26.02 2.52
CA VAL A 254 -6.39 24.60 2.87
C VAL A 254 -7.49 23.85 2.11
N ALA A 255 -8.70 24.40 2.03
CA ALA A 255 -9.79 23.83 1.26
C ALA A 255 -9.43 23.72 -0.23
N ALA A 256 -8.85 24.78 -0.82
CA ALA A 256 -8.40 24.81 -2.21
C ALA A 256 -7.30 23.77 -2.49
N ALA A 257 -6.37 23.55 -1.56
CA ALA A 257 -5.35 22.52 -1.70
C ALA A 257 -5.95 21.11 -1.80
N TYR A 258 -6.96 20.80 -0.98
CA TYR A 258 -7.61 19.49 -1.01
C TYR A 258 -8.56 19.28 -2.20
N ALA A 259 -8.93 20.32 -2.94
CA ALA A 259 -9.76 20.21 -4.15
C ALA A 259 -9.09 19.38 -5.27
N VAL A 260 -7.79 19.08 -5.16
CA VAL A 260 -7.10 18.09 -6.01
C VAL A 260 -7.77 16.71 -6.00
N TYR A 261 -8.58 16.41 -4.97
CA TYR A 261 -9.31 15.15 -4.84
C TYR A 261 -10.79 15.23 -5.23
N ASP A 262 -11.30 16.35 -5.75
CA ASP A 262 -12.72 16.49 -6.10
C ASP A 262 -13.15 15.47 -7.17
N ASP A 263 -12.26 15.14 -8.09
CA ASP A 263 -12.47 14.13 -9.15
C ASP A 263 -11.86 12.75 -8.80
N ALA A 264 -11.34 12.56 -7.58
CA ALA A 264 -10.75 11.30 -7.15
C ALA A 264 -11.82 10.39 -6.52
N PRO A 265 -12.33 9.35 -7.23
CA PRO A 265 -13.54 8.62 -6.82
C PRO A 265 -13.37 7.80 -5.53
N LEU A 266 -12.13 7.54 -5.13
CA LEU A 266 -11.79 6.77 -3.93
C LEU A 266 -11.38 7.64 -2.75
N ILE A 267 -11.36 8.97 -2.91
CA ILE A 267 -10.99 9.89 -1.84
C ILE A 267 -12.20 10.77 -1.50
N THR A 268 -12.48 10.90 -0.21
CA THR A 268 -13.48 11.85 0.28
C THR A 268 -12.83 12.75 1.30
N VAL A 269 -12.91 14.06 1.10
CA VAL A 269 -12.36 15.05 2.03
C VAL A 269 -13.50 15.82 2.69
N LYS A 270 -13.41 16.00 4.00
CA LYS A 270 -14.37 16.81 4.76
C LYS A 270 -13.67 17.80 5.68
N GLN A 271 -14.13 19.03 5.66
CA GLN A 271 -13.75 20.04 6.64
C GLN A 271 -14.57 19.86 7.92
N ASN A 272 -13.93 19.95 9.09
CA ASN A 272 -14.54 19.86 10.42
C ASN A 272 -15.32 18.57 10.74
N GLN A 273 -15.20 17.53 9.91
CA GLN A 273 -15.76 16.20 10.17
C GLN A 273 -14.68 15.13 9.98
N PHE A 274 -14.41 14.36 11.03
CA PHE A 274 -13.34 13.36 11.04
C PHE A 274 -13.87 11.96 10.73
N PRO A 275 -13.12 11.16 9.95
CA PRO A 275 -13.51 9.80 9.60
C PRO A 275 -13.29 8.85 10.78
N ARG A 276 -13.99 7.73 10.73
CA ARG A 276 -13.76 6.59 11.62
C ARG A 276 -13.30 5.38 10.80
N ILE A 277 -12.69 4.41 11.48
CA ILE A 277 -12.19 3.20 10.83
C ILE A 277 -13.34 2.38 10.22
N ASP A 278 -14.48 2.28 10.90
CA ASP A 278 -15.66 1.54 10.44
C ASP A 278 -16.28 2.13 9.17
N ASP A 279 -16.05 3.40 8.87
CA ASP A 279 -16.54 4.06 7.65
C ASP A 279 -15.80 3.58 6.38
N VAL A 280 -14.63 2.94 6.52
CA VAL A 280 -13.73 2.58 5.38
C VAL A 280 -13.34 1.11 5.32
N VAL A 281 -13.52 0.34 6.40
CA VAL A 281 -13.16 -1.09 6.43
C VAL A 281 -13.90 -1.88 5.33
N ASN A 282 -13.15 -2.74 4.64
CA ASN A 282 -13.54 -3.51 3.46
C ASN A 282 -13.92 -2.67 2.23
N THR A 283 -13.58 -1.38 2.20
CA THR A 283 -13.79 -0.51 1.04
C THR A 283 -12.46 -0.09 0.42
N PRO A 284 -12.43 0.28 -0.87
CA PRO A 284 -11.23 0.86 -1.49
C PRO A 284 -11.01 2.34 -1.13
N ASN A 285 -11.81 2.92 -0.23
CA ASN A 285 -11.86 4.36 0.00
C ASN A 285 -10.77 4.84 0.98
N CYS A 286 -10.38 6.10 0.81
CA CYS A 286 -9.66 6.91 1.78
C CYS A 286 -10.55 8.09 2.18
N HIS A 287 -10.88 8.20 3.47
CA HIS A 287 -11.60 9.35 3.98
C HIS A 287 -10.62 10.26 4.72
N LEU A 288 -10.65 11.55 4.40
CA LEU A 288 -9.90 12.61 5.04
C LEU A 288 -10.85 13.54 5.80
N GLY A 289 -10.46 13.90 7.01
CA GLY A 289 -11.12 14.94 7.79
C GLY A 289 -10.09 15.93 8.31
N TRP A 290 -10.31 17.24 8.17
CA TRP A 290 -9.34 18.23 8.63
C TRP A 290 -9.96 19.40 9.36
N LYS A 291 -9.18 20.01 10.25
CA LYS A 291 -9.51 21.26 10.94
C LYS A 291 -8.27 22.12 11.10
N PHE A 292 -8.37 23.38 10.67
CA PHE A 292 -7.32 24.37 10.79
C PHE A 292 -7.64 25.35 11.91
N ASP A 293 -6.63 25.73 12.69
CA ASP A 293 -6.71 26.81 13.66
C ASP A 293 -5.87 27.99 13.15
N PRO A 294 -6.51 29.09 12.69
CA PRO A 294 -5.80 30.24 12.14
C PRO A 294 -5.04 31.06 13.19
N GLU A 295 -5.36 30.92 14.48
CA GLU A 295 -4.66 31.65 15.55
C GLU A 295 -3.31 31.00 15.87
N THR A 296 -3.26 29.68 15.92
CA THR A 296 -2.03 28.92 16.23
C THR A 296 -1.30 28.41 14.98
N HIS A 297 -1.92 28.53 13.81
CA HIS A 297 -1.48 28.00 12.52
C HIS A 297 -1.31 26.48 12.49
N TYR A 298 -1.97 25.75 13.38
CA TYR A 298 -1.96 24.29 13.36
C TYR A 298 -3.11 23.74 12.53
N LEU A 299 -2.80 22.74 11.71
CA LEU A 299 -3.76 21.91 11.00
C LEU A 299 -3.68 20.50 11.59
N VAL A 300 -4.85 19.96 11.95
CA VAL A 300 -5.00 18.53 12.22
C VAL A 300 -5.76 17.91 11.06
N VAL A 301 -5.17 16.90 10.43
CA VAL A 301 -5.83 16.07 9.41
C VAL A 301 -5.82 14.62 9.87
N ALA A 302 -6.96 13.94 9.76
CA ALA A 302 -7.05 12.51 9.95
C ALA A 302 -7.34 11.82 8.61
N SER A 303 -6.66 10.71 8.35
CA SER A 303 -6.89 9.83 7.20
C SER A 303 -7.30 8.45 7.69
N ALA A 304 -8.42 7.95 7.19
CA ALA A 304 -8.88 6.58 7.42
C ALA A 304 -8.87 5.78 6.12
N ILE A 305 -8.29 4.58 6.15
CA ILE A 305 -8.30 3.61 5.06
C ILE A 305 -8.52 2.19 5.60
N ASP A 306 -8.95 1.24 4.77
CA ASP A 306 -8.68 -0.18 5.06
C ASP A 306 -7.23 -0.52 4.69
N ASN A 307 -6.46 -1.07 5.63
CA ASN A 307 -5.03 -1.36 5.49
C ASN A 307 -4.72 -2.47 4.47
N LEU A 308 -5.69 -3.33 4.15
CA LEU A 308 -5.55 -4.38 3.13
C LEU A 308 -6.19 -3.99 1.80
N MET A 309 -7.11 -3.02 1.78
CA MET A 309 -7.70 -2.47 0.56
C MET A 309 -6.88 -1.27 0.06
N LYS A 310 -7.28 -0.03 0.39
CA LYS A 310 -6.58 1.18 -0.09
C LYS A 310 -5.14 1.25 0.40
N GLY A 311 -4.83 0.60 1.52
CA GLY A 311 -3.46 0.46 2.02
C GLY A 311 -2.62 -0.61 1.29
N ALA A 312 -3.22 -1.43 0.42
CA ALA A 312 -2.50 -2.49 -0.30
C ALA A 312 -3.23 -2.94 -1.58
N ALA A 313 -4.20 -3.86 -1.49
CA ALA A 313 -4.75 -4.55 -2.64
C ALA A 313 -5.57 -3.66 -3.59
N SER A 314 -6.46 -2.80 -3.08
CA SER A 314 -7.25 -1.95 -3.97
C SER A 314 -6.42 -0.82 -4.58
N GLN A 315 -5.34 -0.39 -3.91
CA GLN A 315 -4.35 0.51 -4.51
C GLN A 315 -3.62 -0.16 -5.68
N ALA A 316 -3.19 -1.42 -5.49
CA ALA A 316 -2.58 -2.20 -6.57
C ALA A 316 -3.57 -2.42 -7.73
N HIS A 317 -4.83 -2.75 -7.42
CA HIS A 317 -5.89 -2.87 -8.42
C HIS A 317 -6.14 -1.56 -9.18
N GLN A 318 -6.17 -0.43 -8.49
CA GLN A 318 -6.24 0.89 -9.13
C GLN A 318 -5.05 1.15 -10.04
N CYS A 319 -3.83 0.78 -9.62
CA CYS A 319 -2.64 0.90 -10.48
C CYS A 319 -2.73 0.00 -11.72
N ILE A 320 -3.24 -1.23 -11.58
CA ILE A 320 -3.49 -2.16 -12.70
C ILE A 320 -4.45 -1.53 -13.70
N LYS A 321 -5.55 -0.98 -13.22
CA LYS A 321 -6.55 -0.30 -14.05
C LYS A 321 -5.95 0.89 -14.80
N ILE A 322 -5.19 1.73 -14.12
CA ILE A 322 -4.50 2.88 -14.73
C ILE A 322 -3.51 2.39 -15.81
N HIS A 323 -2.67 1.40 -15.51
CA HIS A 323 -1.67 0.85 -16.42
C HIS A 323 -2.28 0.28 -17.70
N PHE A 324 -3.37 -0.47 -17.59
CA PHE A 324 -4.05 -1.09 -18.73
C PHE A 324 -5.17 -0.23 -19.33
N ASN A 325 -5.35 1.00 -18.84
CA ASN A 325 -6.33 1.99 -19.31
C ASN A 325 -7.80 1.52 -19.21
N TYR A 326 -8.22 1.10 -18.01
CA TYR A 326 -9.56 0.65 -17.65
C TYR A 326 -10.27 1.53 -16.61
#